data_AF-A0A8T3T5A1-F1
#
_entry.id   AF-A0A8T3T5A1-F1
#
_cell.length_a   1.000
_cell.length_b   1.000
_cell.length_c   1.000
_cell.angle_alpha   90.00
_cell.angle_beta   90.00
_cell.angle_gamma   90.00
#
_symmetry.space_group_name_H-M   'P 1'
#
loop_
_entity.id
_entity.type
_entity.pdbx_description
1 polymer ?
#
loop_
_entity_poly.entity_id
_entity_poly.type
_entity_poly.pdbx_seq_one_letter_code
_entity_poly.pdbx_strand_id
1 'polypeptide(L)'
;MPGRIGWEPDLYNEAGGAPPAQLYADMLEIATFNWGYFQRLPDDGEVLRLLDEGAQTARASGDDVSLARLLAERAAYTNDVSGTEEIARFLESADAVRFADAAQRTAQVYLWAGRIGDAVSLYETVFERLIPAGALINEPEALAWYGLAACTAGDLRRADAVAERLLADSTPRSAHTRQHAYALKALILFGRGDWDGLDSTTRELRSLVDTNPDTSFCLLGAAAVGYQTAAEVLDGRPLTPDIDAQAARMVDESERVQAASVMLPKVMTGDPGALASGLRGYESGLRLWDRYRAWDVADLIPAIALTISGRWDELGPTLARLDEFARGGARLAEATAHAVREEQAAAAGGPAPAHEQLRALGYAGISELLRFRAAQVTATA
;
A
#
# COMPACT_ATOMS: atom_id res chain seq x y z
N MET A 1 -13.42 30.73 -20.07
CA MET A 1 -13.54 29.98 -18.81
C MET A 1 -14.11 28.61 -19.16
N PRO A 2 -13.34 27.52 -19.08
CA PRO A 2 -13.92 26.18 -19.17
C PRO A 2 -14.79 25.98 -17.92
N GLY A 3 -16.04 25.55 -18.12
CA GLY A 3 -17.03 25.45 -17.04
C GLY A 3 -16.54 24.54 -15.91
N ARG A 4 -16.75 25.00 -14.67
CA ARG A 4 -16.72 24.11 -13.50
C ARG A 4 -17.70 22.98 -13.79
N ILE A 5 -17.23 21.75 -13.79
CA ILE A 5 -18.12 20.59 -13.65
C ILE A 5 -18.69 20.75 -12.24
N GLY A 6 -19.95 21.16 -12.13
CA GLY A 6 -20.62 21.30 -10.84
C GLY A 6 -20.74 19.93 -10.19
N TRP A 7 -20.54 19.88 -8.87
CA TRP A 7 -20.71 18.65 -8.12
C TRP A 7 -22.21 18.37 -7.98
N GLU A 8 -22.64 17.10 -7.96
CA GLU A 8 -24.07 16.76 -7.80
C GLU A 8 -24.75 17.39 -6.56
N PRO A 9 -24.07 17.59 -5.41
CA PRO A 9 -24.57 18.40 -4.30
C PRO A 9 -24.96 19.83 -4.67
N ASP A 10 -24.29 20.46 -5.63
CA ASP A 10 -24.61 21.82 -6.09
C ASP A 10 -25.98 21.86 -6.77
N LEU A 11 -26.38 20.79 -7.48
CA LEU A 11 -27.69 20.69 -8.12
C LEU A 11 -28.84 20.58 -7.11
N TYR A 12 -28.62 19.92 -5.97
CA TYR A 12 -29.60 19.89 -4.88
C TYR A 12 -29.79 21.28 -4.28
N ASN A 13 -28.68 21.98 -4.01
CA ASN A 13 -28.70 23.34 -3.50
C ASN A 13 -29.38 24.30 -4.48
N GLU A 14 -29.11 24.19 -5.77
CA GLU A 14 -29.78 24.95 -6.84
C GLU A 14 -31.28 24.66 -6.92
N ALA A 15 -31.69 23.41 -6.62
CA ALA A 15 -33.10 23.02 -6.53
C ALA A 15 -33.76 23.39 -5.19
N GLY A 16 -33.03 24.01 -4.26
CA GLY A 16 -33.53 24.42 -2.94
C GLY A 16 -33.67 23.28 -1.92
N GLY A 17 -33.06 22.12 -2.18
CA GLY A 17 -33.01 20.98 -1.27
C GLY A 17 -31.62 20.79 -0.64
N ALA A 18 -31.57 20.12 0.51
CA ALA A 18 -30.30 19.65 1.05
C ALA A 18 -29.96 18.27 0.43
N PRO A 19 -28.76 18.08 -0.13
CA PRO A 19 -28.32 16.78 -0.63
C PRO A 19 -28.23 15.75 0.52
N PRO A 20 -28.59 14.47 0.28
CA PRO A 20 -28.47 13.43 1.30
C PRO A 20 -27.00 13.13 1.62
N ALA A 21 -26.69 12.83 2.88
CA ALA A 21 -25.33 12.50 3.32
C ALA A 21 -24.69 11.35 2.52
N GLN A 22 -25.49 10.35 2.15
CA GLN A 22 -25.04 9.22 1.33
C GLN A 22 -24.46 9.66 -0.01
N LEU A 23 -25.00 10.72 -0.63
CA LEU A 23 -24.46 11.24 -1.90
C LEU A 23 -23.03 11.74 -1.74
N TYR A 24 -22.72 12.42 -0.63
CA TYR A 24 -21.35 12.84 -0.34
C TYR A 24 -20.43 11.63 -0.18
N ALA A 25 -20.84 10.63 0.60
CA ALA A 25 -20.02 9.44 0.84
C ALA A 25 -19.73 8.67 -0.46
N ASP A 26 -20.76 8.42 -1.28
CA ASP A 26 -20.61 7.67 -2.54
C ASP A 26 -19.73 8.43 -3.55
N MET A 27 -19.87 9.75 -3.63
CA MET A 27 -19.11 10.59 -4.55
C MET A 27 -17.65 10.76 -4.11
N LEU A 28 -17.41 11.01 -2.82
CA LEU A 28 -16.09 11.31 -2.29
C LEU A 28 -15.23 10.06 -2.12
N GLU A 29 -15.84 8.88 -1.97
CA GLU A 29 -15.13 7.60 -1.97
C GLU A 29 -14.22 7.44 -3.19
N ILE A 30 -14.65 7.91 -4.36
CA ILE A 30 -13.83 7.83 -5.58
C ILE A 30 -12.55 8.68 -5.40
N ALA A 31 -12.68 9.89 -4.84
CA ALA A 31 -11.56 10.80 -4.63
C ALA A 31 -10.64 10.35 -3.47
N THR A 32 -11.11 9.49 -2.57
CA THR A 32 -10.34 9.03 -1.41
C THR A 32 -9.79 7.62 -1.53
N PHE A 33 -10.44 6.71 -2.25
CA PHE A 33 -10.03 5.30 -2.39
C PHE A 33 -9.91 4.79 -3.83
N ASN A 34 -10.55 5.42 -4.82
CA ASN A 34 -10.61 4.93 -6.21
C ASN A 34 -10.12 5.99 -7.22
N TRP A 35 -8.90 6.50 -7.03
CA TRP A 35 -8.40 7.69 -7.75
C TRP A 35 -8.18 7.51 -9.25
N GLY A 36 -7.93 6.27 -9.70
CA GLY A 36 -7.71 5.93 -11.11
C GLY A 36 -8.90 6.22 -12.03
N TYR A 37 -10.05 6.60 -11.47
CA TYR A 37 -11.24 6.97 -12.23
C TYR A 37 -11.31 8.47 -12.60
N PHE A 38 -10.37 9.32 -12.15
CA PHE A 38 -10.36 10.76 -12.48
C PHE A 38 -9.32 11.11 -13.55
N GLN A 39 -9.78 11.69 -14.67
CA GLN A 39 -8.89 12.35 -15.65
C GLN A 39 -8.28 13.65 -15.09
N ARG A 40 -8.99 14.31 -14.18
CA ARG A 40 -8.52 15.46 -13.39
C ARG A 40 -9.15 15.40 -12.02
N LEU A 41 -8.30 15.44 -11.00
CA LEU A 41 -8.75 15.37 -9.62
C LEU A 41 -9.29 16.73 -9.15
N PRO A 42 -10.25 16.71 -8.23
CA PRO A 42 -10.78 17.91 -7.60
C PRO A 42 -9.70 18.75 -6.90
N ASP A 43 -10.03 19.99 -6.58
CA ASP A 43 -9.21 20.79 -5.66
C ASP A 43 -9.24 20.18 -4.26
N ASP A 44 -8.09 20.13 -3.58
CA ASP A 44 -7.99 19.47 -2.27
C ASP A 44 -8.81 20.19 -1.20
N GLY A 45 -8.88 21.52 -1.27
CA GLY A 45 -9.73 22.32 -0.39
C GLY A 45 -11.22 22.08 -0.64
N GLU A 46 -11.61 21.82 -1.89
CA GLU A 46 -12.98 21.46 -2.24
C GLU A 46 -13.38 20.08 -1.70
N VAL A 47 -12.51 19.07 -1.85
CA VAL A 47 -12.76 17.71 -1.31
C VAL A 47 -12.90 17.76 0.21
N LEU A 48 -11.98 18.44 0.89
CA LEU A 48 -12.04 18.57 2.36
C LEU A 48 -13.30 19.29 2.82
N ARG A 49 -13.69 20.37 2.13
CA ARG A 49 -14.93 21.09 2.42
C ARG A 49 -16.16 20.19 2.24
N LEU A 50 -16.21 19.40 1.17
CA LEU A 50 -17.33 18.49 0.88
C LEU A 50 -17.38 17.32 1.88
N LEU A 51 -16.24 16.80 2.32
CA LEU A 51 -16.16 15.79 3.39
C LEU A 51 -16.72 16.35 4.71
N ASP A 52 -16.32 17.57 5.09
CA ASP A 52 -16.77 18.22 6.32
C ASP A 52 -18.28 18.57 6.25
N GLU A 53 -18.76 19.06 5.10
CA GLU A 53 -20.17 19.36 4.85
C GLU A 53 -21.03 18.09 4.88
N GLY A 54 -20.58 17.01 4.23
CA GLY A 54 -21.25 15.71 4.25
C GLY A 54 -21.34 15.16 5.67
N ALA A 55 -20.26 15.22 6.45
CA ALA A 55 -20.24 14.72 7.83
C ALA A 55 -21.17 15.53 8.74
N GLN A 56 -21.27 16.85 8.54
CA GLN A 56 -22.25 17.70 9.25
C GLN A 56 -23.69 17.32 8.86
N THR A 57 -23.94 17.09 7.57
CA THR A 57 -25.24 16.66 7.07
C THR A 57 -25.66 15.32 7.66
N ALA A 58 -24.74 14.35 7.69
CA ALA A 58 -24.97 13.02 8.27
C ALA A 58 -25.32 13.10 9.76
N ARG A 59 -24.61 13.93 10.54
CA ARG A 59 -24.93 14.17 11.95
C ARG A 59 -26.30 14.83 12.14
N ALA A 60 -26.65 15.80 11.28
CA ALA A 60 -27.93 16.49 11.37
C ALA A 60 -29.13 15.58 11.02
N SER A 61 -28.94 14.62 10.11
CA SER A 61 -29.99 13.66 9.73
C SER A 61 -30.03 12.38 10.57
N GLY A 62 -29.01 12.15 11.42
CA GLY A 62 -28.86 10.89 12.16
C GLY A 62 -28.48 9.70 11.26
N ASP A 63 -27.84 9.96 10.13
CA ASP A 63 -27.35 8.92 9.22
C ASP A 63 -25.94 8.46 9.62
N ASP A 64 -25.87 7.63 10.65
CA ASP A 64 -24.62 7.14 11.23
C ASP A 64 -23.76 6.35 10.22
N VAL A 65 -24.37 5.67 9.25
CA VAL A 65 -23.64 4.86 8.26
C VAL A 65 -22.87 5.77 7.29
N SER A 66 -23.54 6.79 6.75
CA SER A 66 -22.88 7.78 5.90
C SER A 66 -21.84 8.57 6.69
N LEU A 67 -22.13 8.91 7.95
CA LEU A 67 -21.16 9.58 8.84
C LEU A 67 -19.89 8.74 9.01
N ALA A 68 -20.02 7.45 9.32
CA ALA A 68 -18.87 6.57 9.52
C ALA A 68 -17.99 6.47 8.25
N ARG A 69 -18.60 6.38 7.07
CA ARG A 69 -17.88 6.37 5.79
C ARG A 69 -17.12 7.67 5.54
N LEU A 70 -17.80 8.82 5.69
CA LEU A 70 -17.20 10.14 5.49
C LEU A 70 -16.04 10.42 6.46
N LEU A 71 -16.13 9.95 7.70
CA LEU A 71 -15.03 10.03 8.67
C LEU A 71 -13.82 9.19 8.24
N ALA A 72 -14.04 7.96 7.76
CA ALA A 72 -12.97 7.10 7.25
C ALA A 72 -12.33 7.68 5.96
N GLU A 73 -13.14 8.19 5.05
CA GLU A 73 -12.70 8.86 3.82
C GLU A 73 -11.86 10.11 4.12
N ARG A 74 -12.32 10.94 5.05
CA ARG A 74 -11.56 12.11 5.50
C ARG A 74 -10.22 11.72 6.14
N ALA A 75 -10.23 10.69 6.97
CA ALA A 75 -9.03 10.20 7.62
C ALA A 75 -8.02 9.65 6.59
N ALA A 76 -8.50 8.92 5.58
CA ALA A 76 -7.68 8.44 4.46
C ALA A 76 -7.08 9.59 3.64
N TYR A 77 -7.92 10.58 3.30
CA TYR A 77 -7.52 11.71 2.46
C TYR A 77 -6.45 12.59 3.12
N THR A 78 -6.55 12.79 4.43
CA THR A 78 -5.62 13.63 5.20
C THR A 78 -4.48 12.84 5.85
N ASN A 79 -4.56 11.52 5.87
CA ASN A 79 -3.71 10.66 6.67
C ASN A 79 -3.70 11.06 8.17
N ASP A 80 -4.84 11.56 8.66
CA ASP A 80 -5.08 11.92 10.05
C ASP A 80 -6.16 11.00 10.63
N VAL A 81 -5.83 10.31 11.71
CA VAL A 81 -6.74 9.37 12.37
C VAL A 81 -7.72 10.06 13.33
N SER A 82 -7.65 11.39 13.48
CA SER A 82 -8.56 12.12 14.34
C SER A 82 -10.03 11.95 13.89
N GLY A 83 -10.91 11.66 14.85
CA GLY A 83 -12.34 11.45 14.60
C GLY A 83 -12.72 10.00 14.30
N THR A 84 -11.77 9.09 14.07
CA THR A 84 -12.09 7.66 13.91
C THR A 84 -12.58 7.01 15.22
N GLU A 85 -12.44 7.68 16.36
CA GLU A 85 -13.01 7.24 17.64
C GLU A 85 -14.55 7.20 17.61
N GLU A 86 -15.18 8.03 16.77
CA GLU A 86 -16.62 7.98 16.55
C GLU A 86 -17.03 6.70 15.81
N ILE A 87 -16.22 6.26 14.84
CA ILE A 87 -16.43 4.98 14.14
C ILE A 87 -16.30 3.81 15.12
N ALA A 88 -15.31 3.86 16.02
CA ALA A 88 -15.13 2.82 17.05
C ALA A 88 -16.38 2.66 17.93
N ARG A 89 -17.04 3.77 18.31
CA ARG A 89 -18.31 3.73 19.08
C ARG A 89 -19.45 3.07 18.30
N PHE A 90 -19.54 3.26 16.98
CA PHE A 90 -20.55 2.57 16.17
C PHE A 90 -20.35 1.06 16.15
N LEU A 91 -19.09 0.59 16.23
CA LEU A 91 -18.74 -0.83 16.27
C LEU A 91 -19.02 -1.51 17.61
N GLU A 92 -19.39 -0.75 18.64
CA GLU A 92 -19.87 -1.24 19.94
C GLU A 92 -21.40 -1.44 19.97
N SER A 93 -22.12 -0.96 18.94
CA SER A 93 -23.57 -1.04 18.87
C SER A 93 -24.08 -2.43 18.45
N ALA A 94 -25.37 -2.68 18.67
CA ALA A 94 -26.04 -3.90 18.21
C ALA A 94 -26.07 -4.02 16.66
N ASP A 95 -25.98 -2.89 15.96
CA ASP A 95 -26.02 -2.79 14.50
C ASP A 95 -24.62 -2.70 13.87
N ALA A 96 -23.57 -3.11 14.59
CA ALA A 96 -22.17 -3.01 14.17
C ALA A 96 -21.90 -3.52 12.74
N VAL A 97 -22.67 -4.50 12.26
CA VAL A 97 -22.58 -5.06 10.90
C VAL A 97 -22.74 -4.01 9.80
N ARG A 98 -23.51 -2.94 10.04
CA ARG A 98 -23.75 -1.86 9.06
C ARG A 98 -22.53 -0.97 8.85
N PHE A 99 -21.55 -1.04 9.76
CA PHE A 99 -20.36 -0.19 9.76
C PHE A 99 -19.09 -0.94 9.31
N ALA A 100 -19.22 -2.19 8.85
CA ALA A 100 -18.07 -3.01 8.46
C ALA A 100 -17.21 -2.37 7.35
N ASP A 101 -17.84 -1.69 6.40
CA ASP A 101 -17.14 -1.01 5.31
C ASP A 101 -16.34 0.21 5.81
N ALA A 102 -16.92 1.02 6.70
CA ALA A 102 -16.18 2.09 7.36
C ALA A 102 -15.05 1.55 8.24
N ALA A 103 -15.26 0.40 8.90
CA ALA A 103 -14.25 -0.25 9.72
C ALA A 103 -13.04 -0.73 8.91
N GLN A 104 -13.24 -1.40 7.77
CA GLN A 104 -12.12 -1.88 6.96
C GLN A 104 -11.32 -0.72 6.35
N ARG A 105 -11.98 0.37 5.93
CA ARG A 105 -11.31 1.60 5.48
C ARG A 105 -10.53 2.26 6.61
N THR A 106 -11.09 2.31 7.82
CA THR A 106 -10.39 2.84 9.00
C THR A 106 -9.15 2.01 9.32
N ALA A 107 -9.21 0.67 9.17
CA ALA A 107 -8.06 -0.20 9.34
C ALA A 107 -6.96 0.10 8.31
N GLN A 108 -7.32 0.41 7.07
CA GLN A 108 -6.39 0.84 6.03
C GLN A 108 -5.72 2.18 6.39
N VAL A 109 -6.46 3.14 6.94
CA VAL A 109 -5.88 4.40 7.42
C VAL A 109 -4.91 4.16 8.58
N TYR A 110 -5.27 3.30 9.54
CA TYR A 110 -4.37 2.92 10.63
C TYR A 110 -3.08 2.28 10.12
N LEU A 111 -3.15 1.43 9.08
CA LEU A 111 -1.99 0.88 8.41
C LEU A 111 -1.08 2.00 7.85
N TRP A 112 -1.63 2.96 7.10
CA TRP A 112 -0.86 4.07 6.53
C TRP A 112 -0.29 5.03 7.57
N ALA A 113 -0.98 5.20 8.70
CA ALA A 113 -0.54 5.98 9.84
C ALA A 113 0.46 5.24 10.75
N GLY A 114 0.83 4.00 10.42
CA GLY A 114 1.77 3.20 11.22
C GLY A 114 1.19 2.59 12.49
N ARG A 115 -0.14 2.70 12.73
CA ARG A 115 -0.86 2.06 13.84
C ARG A 115 -1.17 0.59 13.52
N ILE A 116 -0.13 -0.20 13.29
CA ILE A 116 -0.23 -1.57 12.75
C ILE A 116 -1.02 -2.50 13.66
N GLY A 117 -0.82 -2.42 14.98
CA GLY A 117 -1.62 -3.21 15.93
C GLY A 117 -3.11 -2.95 15.80
N ASP A 118 -3.50 -1.68 15.74
CA ASP A 118 -4.91 -1.27 15.61
C ASP A 118 -5.50 -1.67 14.24
N ALA A 119 -4.71 -1.55 13.17
CA ALA A 119 -5.11 -1.97 11.83
C ALA A 119 -5.43 -3.47 11.78
N VAL A 120 -4.53 -4.31 12.31
CA VAL A 120 -4.72 -5.77 12.34
C VAL A 120 -5.95 -6.13 13.18
N SER A 121 -6.10 -5.59 14.38
CA SER A 121 -7.25 -5.89 15.24
C SER A 121 -8.58 -5.46 14.62
N LEU A 122 -8.60 -4.36 13.86
CA LEU A 122 -9.81 -3.92 13.17
C LEU A 122 -10.13 -4.78 11.95
N TYR A 123 -9.13 -5.23 11.19
CA TYR A 123 -9.35 -6.23 10.14
C TYR A 123 -9.83 -7.58 10.69
N GLU A 124 -9.27 -8.06 11.79
CA GLU A 124 -9.76 -9.26 12.50
C GLU A 124 -11.23 -9.08 12.90
N THR A 125 -11.59 -7.91 13.45
CA THR A 125 -12.98 -7.59 13.75
C THR A 125 -13.88 -7.67 12.51
N VAL A 126 -13.45 -7.11 11.39
CA VAL A 126 -14.22 -7.15 10.13
C VAL A 126 -14.39 -8.59 9.64
N PHE A 127 -13.29 -9.34 9.50
CA PHE A 127 -13.28 -10.65 8.85
C PHE A 127 -13.76 -11.80 9.73
N GLU A 128 -13.55 -11.73 11.05
CA GLU A 128 -13.87 -12.81 11.98
C GLU A 128 -15.19 -12.59 12.71
N ARG A 129 -15.70 -11.36 12.74
CA ARG A 129 -16.97 -11.02 13.43
C ARG A 129 -18.02 -10.42 12.50
N LEU A 130 -17.72 -9.34 11.78
CA LEU A 130 -18.74 -8.59 11.06
C LEU A 130 -19.22 -9.29 9.78
N ILE A 131 -18.31 -9.80 8.96
CA ILE A 131 -18.66 -10.55 7.73
C ILE A 131 -19.43 -11.84 8.07
N PRO A 132 -18.99 -12.68 9.02
CA PRO A 132 -19.77 -13.86 9.44
C PRO A 132 -21.17 -13.51 9.97
N ALA A 133 -21.35 -12.31 10.52
CA ALA A 133 -22.65 -11.79 10.96
C ALA A 133 -23.50 -11.19 9.82
N GLY A 134 -23.05 -11.26 8.57
CA GLY A 134 -23.79 -10.84 7.38
C GLY A 134 -23.44 -9.46 6.84
N ALA A 135 -22.34 -8.85 7.30
CA ALA A 135 -21.88 -7.59 6.71
C ALA A 135 -21.41 -7.77 5.26
N LEU A 136 -21.62 -6.76 4.43
CA LEU A 136 -21.19 -6.72 3.04
C LEU A 136 -20.15 -5.62 2.85
N ILE A 137 -19.00 -5.99 2.28
CA ILE A 137 -17.90 -5.08 1.95
C ILE A 137 -17.29 -5.46 0.60
N ASN A 138 -16.38 -4.63 0.08
CA ASN A 138 -15.46 -5.04 -0.98
C ASN A 138 -14.37 -5.98 -0.42
N GLU A 139 -14.73 -7.25 -0.23
CA GLU A 139 -13.85 -8.23 0.43
C GLU A 139 -12.48 -8.40 -0.24
N PRO A 140 -12.37 -8.52 -1.58
CA PRO A 140 -11.06 -8.68 -2.21
C PRO A 140 -10.11 -7.52 -1.92
N GLU A 141 -10.61 -6.28 -1.95
CA GLU A 141 -9.82 -5.10 -1.62
C GLU A 141 -9.38 -5.12 -0.16
N ALA A 142 -10.32 -5.37 0.75
CA ALA A 142 -10.03 -5.45 2.18
C ALA A 142 -9.02 -6.56 2.52
N LEU A 143 -9.06 -7.69 1.81
CA LEU A 143 -8.09 -8.78 1.98
C LEU A 143 -6.68 -8.37 1.52
N ALA A 144 -6.55 -7.61 0.45
CA ALA A 144 -5.25 -7.14 -0.02
C ALA A 144 -4.55 -6.28 1.05
N TRP A 145 -5.28 -5.33 1.63
CA TRP A 145 -4.79 -4.45 2.68
C TRP A 145 -4.59 -5.16 4.02
N TYR A 146 -5.45 -6.12 4.36
CA TYR A 146 -5.26 -6.95 5.54
C TYR A 146 -3.98 -7.80 5.41
N GLY A 147 -3.72 -8.36 4.23
CA GLY A 147 -2.49 -9.08 3.94
C GLY A 147 -1.25 -8.20 4.10
N LEU A 148 -1.29 -6.96 3.59
CA LEU A 148 -0.20 -6.00 3.79
C LEU A 148 -0.02 -5.65 5.27
N ALA A 149 -1.10 -5.45 6.02
CA ALA A 149 -1.04 -5.21 7.47
C ALA A 149 -0.40 -6.39 8.21
N ALA A 150 -0.77 -7.63 7.85
CA ALA A 150 -0.18 -8.85 8.42
C ALA A 150 1.31 -8.99 8.08
N CYS A 151 1.72 -8.70 6.84
CA CYS A 151 3.14 -8.62 6.46
C CYS A 151 3.86 -7.59 7.36
N THR A 152 3.34 -6.38 7.45
CA THR A 152 3.95 -5.28 8.22
C THR A 152 4.03 -5.59 9.71
N ALA A 153 3.02 -6.28 10.27
CA ALA A 153 3.00 -6.79 11.64
C ALA A 153 3.98 -7.96 11.88
N GLY A 154 4.62 -8.48 10.84
CA GLY A 154 5.55 -9.60 10.92
C GLY A 154 4.88 -10.98 11.06
N ASP A 155 3.61 -11.13 10.63
CA ASP A 155 2.90 -12.40 10.60
C ASP A 155 2.75 -12.93 9.17
N LEU A 156 3.86 -13.45 8.62
CA LEU A 156 3.89 -14.04 7.29
C LEU A 156 2.98 -15.25 7.11
N ARG A 157 2.58 -15.91 8.20
CA ARG A 157 1.66 -17.05 8.12
C ARG A 157 0.24 -16.56 7.87
N ARG A 158 -0.18 -15.53 8.61
CA ARG A 158 -1.47 -14.88 8.41
C ARG A 158 -1.54 -14.19 7.06
N ALA A 159 -0.50 -13.46 6.66
CA ALA A 159 -0.45 -12.82 5.35
C ALA A 159 -0.66 -13.83 4.21
N ASP A 160 -0.04 -15.01 4.30
CA ASP A 160 -0.19 -16.09 3.32
C ASP A 160 -1.58 -16.70 3.33
N ALA A 161 -2.18 -16.96 4.50
CA ALA A 161 -3.55 -17.41 4.59
C ALA A 161 -4.56 -16.41 3.98
N VAL A 162 -4.33 -15.11 4.19
CA VAL A 162 -5.10 -14.03 3.58
C VAL A 162 -4.89 -13.98 2.07
N ALA A 163 -3.66 -14.15 1.59
CA ALA A 163 -3.35 -14.17 0.16
C ALA A 163 -3.99 -15.36 -0.56
N GLU A 164 -3.99 -16.55 0.04
CA GLU A 164 -4.68 -17.72 -0.51
C GLU A 164 -6.19 -17.51 -0.60
N ARG A 165 -6.81 -16.92 0.44
CA ARG A 165 -8.23 -16.54 0.39
C ARG A 165 -8.48 -15.51 -0.72
N LEU A 166 -7.65 -14.48 -0.82
CA LEU A 166 -7.77 -13.46 -1.87
C LEU A 166 -7.63 -14.05 -3.27
N LEU A 167 -6.71 -14.99 -3.50
CA LEU A 167 -6.57 -15.71 -4.77
C LEU A 167 -7.86 -16.47 -5.14
N ALA A 168 -8.43 -17.19 -4.16
CA ALA A 168 -9.69 -17.90 -4.37
C ALA A 168 -10.86 -16.93 -4.66
N ASP A 169 -11.02 -15.88 -3.84
CA ASP A 169 -12.13 -14.92 -3.92
C ASP A 169 -12.05 -14.02 -5.16
N SER A 170 -10.84 -13.77 -5.67
CA SER A 170 -10.60 -12.94 -6.86
C SER A 170 -10.72 -13.71 -8.18
N THR A 171 -10.67 -15.05 -8.19
CA THR A 171 -10.74 -15.86 -9.41
C THR A 171 -11.92 -15.50 -10.34
N PRO A 172 -13.17 -15.31 -9.86
CA PRO A 172 -14.30 -14.93 -10.71
C PRO A 172 -14.41 -13.42 -10.97
N ARG A 173 -13.42 -12.60 -10.55
CA ARG A 173 -13.47 -11.13 -10.60
C ARG A 173 -12.69 -10.58 -11.79
N SER A 174 -12.67 -9.24 -11.90
CA SER A 174 -11.94 -8.53 -12.96
C SER A 174 -10.43 -8.81 -12.89
N ALA A 175 -9.73 -8.56 -13.99
CA ALA A 175 -8.27 -8.66 -14.03
C ALA A 175 -7.60 -7.71 -13.02
N HIS A 176 -8.17 -6.52 -12.79
CA HIS A 176 -7.71 -5.61 -11.74
C HIS A 176 -7.78 -6.26 -10.35
N THR A 177 -8.92 -6.84 -9.96
CA THR A 177 -9.05 -7.47 -8.64
C THR A 177 -8.13 -8.69 -8.49
N ARG A 178 -7.96 -9.48 -9.54
CA ARG A 178 -7.02 -10.62 -9.55
C ARG A 178 -5.57 -10.17 -9.38
N GLN A 179 -5.19 -9.00 -9.90
CA GLN A 179 -3.86 -8.43 -9.71
C GLN A 179 -3.52 -8.24 -8.22
N HIS A 180 -4.47 -7.83 -7.39
CA HIS A 180 -4.22 -7.61 -5.95
C HIS A 180 -3.79 -8.91 -5.26
N ALA A 181 -4.38 -10.04 -5.66
CA ALA A 181 -4.02 -11.36 -5.17
C ALA A 181 -2.58 -11.74 -5.53
N TYR A 182 -2.20 -11.59 -6.81
CA TYR A 182 -0.85 -11.88 -7.28
C TYR A 182 0.19 -10.95 -6.63
N ALA A 183 -0.13 -9.66 -6.47
CA ALA A 183 0.77 -8.69 -5.85
C ALA A 183 1.03 -8.97 -4.37
N LEU A 184 -0.02 -9.28 -3.60
CA LEU A 184 0.13 -9.67 -2.19
C LEU A 184 0.96 -10.96 -2.07
N LYS A 185 0.67 -11.96 -2.91
CA LYS A 185 1.45 -13.20 -2.94
C LYS A 185 2.91 -12.94 -3.30
N ALA A 186 3.18 -12.09 -4.29
CA ALA A 186 4.52 -11.68 -4.68
C ALA A 186 5.27 -11.00 -3.51
N LEU A 187 4.63 -10.09 -2.77
CA LEU A 187 5.24 -9.46 -1.59
C LEU A 187 5.65 -10.50 -0.52
N ILE A 188 4.79 -11.49 -0.27
CA ILE A 188 5.06 -12.55 0.71
C ILE A 188 6.25 -13.42 0.27
N LEU A 189 6.26 -13.84 -0.99
CA LEU A 189 7.32 -14.67 -1.57
C LEU A 189 8.66 -13.91 -1.61
N PHE A 190 8.61 -12.63 -2.00
CA PHE A 190 9.74 -11.71 -1.95
C PHE A 190 10.30 -11.58 -0.54
N GLY A 191 9.43 -11.39 0.45
CA GLY A 191 9.82 -11.35 1.86
C GLY A 191 10.51 -12.64 2.31
N ARG A 192 9.93 -13.79 1.95
CA ARG A 192 10.44 -15.13 2.31
C ARG A 192 11.76 -15.50 1.64
N GLY A 193 12.08 -14.90 0.50
CA GLY A 193 13.17 -15.36 -0.35
C GLY A 193 12.81 -16.58 -1.20
N ASP A 194 11.51 -16.80 -1.45
CA ASP A 194 11.04 -17.84 -2.37
C ASP A 194 11.04 -17.30 -3.80
N TRP A 195 12.24 -17.27 -4.40
CA TRP A 195 12.48 -16.66 -5.71
C TRP A 195 11.79 -17.40 -6.86
N ASP A 196 11.68 -18.73 -6.77
CA ASP A 196 10.99 -19.54 -7.78
C ASP A 196 9.48 -19.38 -7.71
N GLY A 197 8.92 -19.36 -6.49
CA GLY A 197 7.51 -19.03 -6.28
C GLY A 197 7.18 -17.62 -6.76
N LEU A 198 8.07 -16.65 -6.48
CA LEU A 198 7.93 -15.26 -6.93
C LEU A 198 7.89 -15.17 -8.45
N ASP A 199 8.86 -15.78 -9.15
CA ASP A 199 8.91 -15.81 -10.60
C ASP A 199 7.67 -16.45 -11.22
N SER A 200 7.18 -17.54 -10.64
CA SER A 200 5.95 -18.18 -11.08
C SER A 200 4.74 -17.26 -10.95
N THR A 201 4.60 -16.63 -9.78
CA THR A 201 3.48 -15.72 -9.45
C THR A 201 3.47 -14.49 -10.36
N THR A 202 4.63 -13.90 -10.63
CA THR A 202 4.72 -12.68 -11.44
C THR A 202 4.61 -12.96 -12.93
N ARG A 203 4.94 -14.18 -13.39
CA ARG A 203 4.62 -14.63 -14.75
C ARG A 203 3.12 -14.73 -14.99
N GLU A 204 2.36 -15.26 -14.03
CA GLU A 204 0.89 -15.28 -14.08
C GLU A 204 0.32 -13.86 -14.11
N LEU A 205 0.86 -12.96 -13.28
CA LEU A 205 0.48 -11.54 -13.28
C LEU A 205 0.76 -10.88 -14.64
N ARG A 206 1.94 -11.07 -15.24
CA ARG A 206 2.23 -10.53 -16.57
C ARG A 206 1.29 -11.08 -17.63
N SER A 207 1.02 -12.38 -17.61
CA SER A 207 0.05 -12.99 -18.52
C SER A 207 -1.34 -12.37 -18.35
N LEU A 208 -1.73 -12.03 -17.12
CA LEU A 208 -2.99 -11.33 -16.85
C LEU A 208 -3.00 -9.92 -17.48
N VAL A 209 -1.91 -9.15 -17.32
CA VAL A 209 -1.78 -7.81 -17.92
C VAL A 209 -1.75 -7.85 -19.45
N ASP A 210 -1.03 -8.81 -20.03
CA ASP A 210 -0.92 -8.98 -21.47
C ASP A 210 -2.26 -9.34 -22.12
N THR A 211 -3.04 -10.19 -21.46
CA THR A 211 -4.34 -10.65 -21.99
C THR A 211 -5.49 -9.68 -21.75
N ASN A 212 -5.28 -8.62 -20.94
CA ASN A 212 -6.31 -7.64 -20.59
C ASN A 212 -5.79 -6.20 -20.81
N PRO A 213 -5.46 -5.80 -22.06
CA PRO A 213 -4.81 -4.52 -22.34
C PRO A 213 -5.68 -3.29 -22.01
N ASP A 214 -7.00 -3.44 -21.98
CA ASP A 214 -7.95 -2.36 -21.67
C ASP A 214 -8.29 -2.27 -20.16
N THR A 215 -7.67 -3.09 -19.32
CA THR A 215 -7.86 -3.03 -17.87
C THR A 215 -6.92 -2.02 -17.24
N SER A 216 -7.47 -1.10 -16.45
CA SER A 216 -6.68 -0.30 -15.52
C SER A 216 -6.15 -1.20 -14.41
N PHE A 217 -4.83 -1.30 -14.30
CA PHE A 217 -4.14 -1.99 -13.22
C PHE A 217 -3.74 -0.96 -12.14
N CYS A 218 -3.04 -1.38 -11.09
CA CYS A 218 -2.63 -0.46 -10.03
C CYS A 218 -1.20 -0.72 -9.53
N LEU A 219 -0.75 0.14 -8.62
CA LEU A 219 0.61 0.16 -8.10
C LEU A 219 1.06 -1.16 -7.45
N LEU A 220 0.12 -1.95 -6.91
CA LEU A 220 0.41 -3.28 -6.36
C LEU A 220 1.06 -4.20 -7.39
N GLY A 221 0.57 -4.17 -8.63
CA GLY A 221 1.07 -4.98 -9.73
C GLY A 221 2.44 -4.50 -10.17
N ALA A 222 2.61 -3.18 -10.31
CA ALA A 222 3.90 -2.58 -10.68
C ALA A 222 4.99 -2.92 -9.65
N ALA A 223 4.64 -2.92 -8.35
CA ALA A 223 5.55 -3.35 -7.29
C ALA A 223 6.01 -4.81 -7.45
N ALA A 224 5.10 -5.72 -7.83
CA ALA A 224 5.42 -7.13 -8.01
C ALA A 224 6.43 -7.37 -9.15
N VAL A 225 6.37 -6.58 -10.23
CA VAL A 225 7.38 -6.60 -11.31
C VAL A 225 8.75 -6.22 -10.75
N GLY A 226 8.82 -5.15 -9.95
CA GLY A 226 10.06 -4.73 -9.29
C GLY A 226 10.65 -5.79 -8.37
N TYR A 227 9.80 -6.48 -7.60
CA TYR A 227 10.21 -7.57 -6.72
C TYR A 227 10.84 -8.73 -7.49
N GLN A 228 10.22 -9.16 -8.60
CA GLN A 228 10.79 -10.22 -9.43
C GLN A 228 12.14 -9.81 -10.00
N THR A 229 12.26 -8.63 -10.58
CA THR A 229 13.52 -8.22 -11.20
C THR A 229 14.64 -8.11 -10.16
N ALA A 230 14.33 -7.66 -8.93
CA ALA A 230 15.30 -7.69 -7.85
C ALA A 230 15.76 -9.12 -7.53
N ALA A 231 14.85 -10.09 -7.52
CA ALA A 231 15.19 -11.51 -7.36
C ALA A 231 16.01 -12.07 -8.55
N GLU A 232 15.71 -11.67 -9.79
CA GLU A 232 16.50 -12.05 -10.97
C GLU A 232 17.94 -11.54 -10.87
N VAL A 233 18.14 -10.29 -10.41
CA VAL A 233 19.48 -9.73 -10.17
C VAL A 233 20.21 -10.50 -9.07
N LEU A 234 19.53 -10.79 -7.95
CA LEU A 234 20.12 -11.56 -6.84
C LEU A 234 20.59 -12.95 -7.27
N ASP A 235 19.78 -13.67 -8.05
CA ASP A 235 20.07 -15.05 -8.46
C ASP A 235 20.91 -15.13 -9.75
N GLY A 236 21.36 -13.99 -10.29
CA GLY A 236 22.14 -13.91 -11.53
C GLY A 236 21.39 -14.42 -12.77
N ARG A 237 20.05 -14.39 -12.74
CA ARG A 237 19.20 -14.79 -13.86
C ARG A 237 19.15 -13.69 -14.93
N PRO A 238 18.81 -14.03 -16.19
CA PRO A 238 18.48 -13.03 -17.19
C PRO A 238 17.37 -12.11 -16.69
N LEU A 239 17.60 -10.80 -16.82
CA LEU A 239 16.62 -9.80 -16.40
C LEU A 239 15.40 -9.83 -17.31
N THR A 240 14.23 -9.67 -16.71
CA THR A 240 13.00 -9.36 -17.43
C THR A 240 13.24 -8.12 -18.30
N PRO A 241 13.07 -8.21 -19.63
CA PRO A 241 13.24 -7.05 -20.50
C PRO A 241 12.14 -6.01 -20.25
N ASP A 242 12.49 -4.73 -20.45
CA ASP A 242 11.57 -3.60 -20.45
C ASP A 242 10.75 -3.43 -19.14
N ILE A 243 11.39 -3.58 -17.98
CA ILE A 243 10.74 -3.39 -16.66
C ILE A 243 10.01 -2.05 -16.52
N ASP A 244 10.52 -0.99 -17.14
CA ASP A 244 9.88 0.32 -17.17
C ASP A 244 8.56 0.29 -17.94
N ALA A 245 8.55 -0.37 -19.10
CA ALA A 245 7.34 -0.50 -19.90
C ALA A 245 6.29 -1.37 -19.18
N GLN A 246 6.72 -2.40 -18.46
CA GLN A 246 5.81 -3.21 -17.65
C GLN A 246 5.20 -2.41 -16.50
N ALA A 247 6.01 -1.64 -15.76
CA ALA A 247 5.51 -0.76 -14.70
C ALA A 247 4.57 0.31 -15.26
N ALA A 248 4.91 0.93 -16.40
CA ALA A 248 4.08 1.92 -17.07
C ALA A 248 2.74 1.36 -17.56
N ARG A 249 2.69 0.08 -18.00
CA ARG A 249 1.42 -0.57 -18.36
C ARG A 249 0.49 -0.81 -17.18
N MET A 250 1.04 -0.84 -15.97
CA MET A 250 0.25 -1.09 -14.76
C MET A 250 -0.19 0.20 -14.04
N VAL A 251 0.57 1.28 -14.22
CA VAL A 251 0.30 2.59 -13.61
C VAL A 251 0.72 3.67 -14.60
N ASP A 252 -0.06 3.91 -15.65
CA ASP A 252 0.33 4.86 -16.70
C ASP A 252 0.17 6.33 -16.23
N GLU A 253 -0.57 6.56 -15.15
CA GLU A 253 -0.94 7.89 -14.67
C GLU A 253 0.10 8.53 -13.74
N SER A 254 1.09 7.77 -13.24
CA SER A 254 2.09 8.28 -12.29
C SER A 254 3.52 7.80 -12.58
N GLU A 255 4.33 8.69 -13.18
CA GLU A 255 5.78 8.49 -13.37
C GLU A 255 6.51 8.25 -12.04
N ARG A 256 6.03 8.84 -10.93
CA ARG A 256 6.64 8.68 -9.61
C ARG A 256 6.46 7.25 -9.10
N VAL A 257 5.26 6.70 -9.23
CA VAL A 257 4.97 5.31 -8.84
C VAL A 257 5.68 4.33 -9.76
N GLN A 258 5.71 4.59 -11.06
CA GLN A 258 6.49 3.79 -12.01
C GLN A 258 7.97 3.71 -11.56
N ALA A 259 8.61 4.87 -11.35
CA ALA A 259 10.01 4.94 -10.93
C ALA A 259 10.27 4.27 -9.57
N ALA A 260 9.38 4.47 -8.59
CA ALA A 260 9.49 3.84 -7.28
C ALA A 260 9.36 2.31 -7.37
N SER A 261 8.48 1.79 -8.23
CA SER A 261 8.23 0.36 -8.41
C SER A 261 9.46 -0.39 -8.92
N VAL A 262 10.25 0.24 -9.78
CA VAL A 262 11.47 -0.36 -10.37
C VAL A 262 12.76 0.16 -9.74
N MET A 263 12.67 0.95 -8.67
CA MET A 263 13.83 1.59 -8.04
C MET A 263 14.87 0.56 -7.59
N LEU A 264 14.45 -0.43 -6.81
CA LEU A 264 15.36 -1.42 -6.24
C LEU A 264 16.16 -2.21 -7.29
N PRO A 265 15.54 -2.89 -8.27
CA PRO A 265 16.31 -3.63 -9.26
C PRO A 265 17.25 -2.74 -10.07
N LYS A 266 16.86 -1.51 -10.40
CA LYS A 266 17.73 -0.58 -11.12
C LYS A 266 18.92 -0.10 -10.30
N VAL A 267 18.71 0.13 -8.99
CA VAL A 267 19.82 0.42 -8.07
C VAL A 267 20.76 -0.78 -7.98
N MET A 268 20.22 -2.01 -7.92
CA MET A 268 21.03 -3.23 -7.88
C MET A 268 21.88 -3.43 -9.13
N THR A 269 21.40 -3.02 -10.30
CA THR A 269 22.14 -3.09 -11.57
C THR A 269 23.02 -1.87 -11.86
N GLY A 270 23.07 -0.90 -10.94
CA GLY A 270 23.98 0.24 -11.02
C GLY A 270 23.47 1.44 -11.83
N ASP A 271 22.16 1.57 -12.07
CA ASP A 271 21.60 2.78 -12.68
C ASP A 271 21.80 4.00 -11.75
N PRO A 272 22.58 5.02 -12.17
CA PRO A 272 22.93 6.15 -11.32
C PRO A 272 21.74 7.07 -11.00
N GLY A 273 20.66 7.06 -11.80
CA GLY A 273 19.49 7.91 -11.61
C GLY A 273 18.34 7.24 -10.85
N ALA A 274 18.37 5.91 -10.73
CA ALA A 274 17.25 5.13 -10.23
C ALA A 274 16.82 5.50 -8.80
N LEU A 275 17.80 5.66 -7.90
CA LEU A 275 17.51 6.00 -6.51
C LEU A 275 16.87 7.39 -6.39
N ALA A 276 17.44 8.39 -7.05
CA ALA A 276 16.90 9.76 -7.02
C ALA A 276 15.49 9.82 -7.61
N SER A 277 15.25 9.15 -8.74
CA SER A 277 13.93 9.10 -9.38
C SER A 277 12.90 8.34 -8.54
N GLY A 278 13.27 7.19 -7.97
CA GLY A 278 12.37 6.37 -7.16
C GLY A 278 11.97 7.02 -5.84
N LEU A 279 12.90 7.71 -5.16
CA LEU A 279 12.62 8.41 -3.90
C LEU A 279 11.58 9.54 -4.06
N ARG A 280 11.38 10.07 -5.27
CA ARG A 280 10.30 11.04 -5.54
C ARG A 280 8.90 10.47 -5.31
N GLY A 281 8.71 9.15 -5.32
CA GLY A 281 7.45 8.49 -4.95
C GLY A 281 7.21 8.39 -3.43
N TYR A 282 8.18 8.80 -2.61
CA TYR A 282 8.14 8.73 -1.14
C TYR A 282 8.13 10.13 -0.48
N GLU A 283 8.11 11.21 -1.26
CA GLU A 283 8.05 12.57 -0.73
C GLU A 283 6.81 12.79 0.16
N SER A 284 6.94 13.64 1.18
CA SER A 284 5.81 14.03 2.02
C SER A 284 4.83 14.93 1.27
N GLY A 285 3.54 14.84 1.60
CA GLY A 285 2.50 15.68 0.97
C GLY A 285 2.14 15.24 -0.44
N LEU A 286 2.69 14.13 -0.93
CA LEU A 286 2.19 13.51 -2.15
C LEU A 286 0.76 13.04 -1.95
N ARG A 287 -0.01 13.26 -3.01
CA ARG A 287 -1.35 12.73 -3.12
C ARG A 287 -1.29 11.22 -3.28
N LEU A 288 -2.37 10.53 -2.90
CA LEU A 288 -2.37 9.09 -2.69
C LEU A 288 -1.94 8.28 -3.94
N TRP A 289 -2.30 8.73 -5.14
CA TRP A 289 -1.92 8.06 -6.40
C TRP A 289 -0.45 8.25 -6.80
N ASP A 290 0.21 9.31 -6.32
CA ASP A 290 1.65 9.56 -6.53
C ASP A 290 2.50 9.00 -5.38
N ARG A 291 1.83 8.50 -4.34
CA ARG A 291 2.42 8.07 -3.08
C ARG A 291 2.65 6.57 -3.09
N TYR A 292 3.87 6.15 -3.39
CA TYR A 292 4.25 4.74 -3.31
C TYR A 292 4.15 4.15 -1.89
N ARG A 293 4.22 5.02 -0.87
CA ARG A 293 3.93 4.67 0.54
C ARG A 293 2.54 4.11 0.81
N ALA A 294 1.62 4.12 -0.17
CA ALA A 294 0.39 3.34 -0.02
C ALA A 294 0.67 1.83 0.12
N TRP A 295 1.69 1.30 -0.57
CA TRP A 295 2.06 -0.11 -0.55
C TRP A 295 3.34 -0.39 0.26
N ASP A 296 4.37 0.46 0.12
CA ASP A 296 5.57 0.39 0.98
C ASP A 296 5.46 1.39 2.14
N VAL A 297 4.55 1.09 3.08
CA VAL A 297 4.09 2.03 4.12
C VAL A 297 5.20 2.53 5.06
N ALA A 298 6.22 1.69 5.28
CA ALA A 298 7.31 1.89 6.23
C ALA A 298 8.65 2.27 5.58
N ASP A 299 8.68 2.51 4.26
CA ASP A 299 9.89 2.80 3.47
C ASP A 299 10.93 1.64 3.50
N LEU A 300 10.47 0.38 3.38
CA LEU A 300 11.36 -0.79 3.32
C LEU A 300 12.26 -0.77 2.08
N ILE A 301 11.70 -0.46 0.91
CA ILE A 301 12.43 -0.46 -0.36
C ILE A 301 13.48 0.66 -0.40
N PRO A 302 13.20 1.92 0.01
CA PRO A 302 14.24 2.93 0.22
C PRO A 302 15.34 2.49 1.17
N ALA A 303 15.01 1.83 2.28
CA ALA A 303 15.99 1.38 3.27
C ALA A 303 16.96 0.37 2.66
N ILE A 304 16.42 -0.61 1.93
CA ILE A 304 17.21 -1.62 1.21
C ILE A 304 18.07 -0.93 0.14
N ALA A 305 17.47 -0.10 -0.73
CA ALA A 305 18.18 0.56 -1.82
C ALA A 305 19.36 1.42 -1.35
N LEU A 306 19.16 2.23 -0.30
CA LEU A 306 20.22 3.04 0.31
C LEU A 306 21.34 2.17 0.92
N THR A 307 20.97 1.08 1.58
CA THR A 307 21.90 0.13 2.20
C THR A 307 22.79 -0.54 1.14
N ILE A 308 22.21 -1.09 0.07
CA ILE A 308 22.97 -1.81 -0.97
C ILE A 308 23.86 -0.88 -1.80
N SER A 309 23.52 0.41 -1.89
CA SER A 309 24.34 1.46 -2.49
C SER A 309 25.41 2.02 -1.55
N GLY A 310 25.38 1.65 -0.26
CA GLY A 310 26.30 2.18 0.74
C GLY A 310 26.13 3.68 1.04
N ARG A 311 24.93 4.23 0.79
CA ARG A 311 24.59 5.65 1.06
C ARG A 311 24.17 5.84 2.52
N TRP A 312 25.08 5.54 3.43
CA TRP A 312 24.83 5.47 4.87
C TRP A 312 24.41 6.81 5.50
N ASP A 313 24.88 7.91 4.94
CA ASP A 313 24.59 9.29 5.36
C ASP A 313 23.16 9.73 5.04
N GLU A 314 22.49 9.03 4.12
CA GLU A 314 21.12 9.32 3.69
C GLU A 314 20.06 8.43 4.36
N LEU A 315 20.48 7.45 5.18
CA LEU A 315 19.56 6.53 5.85
C LEU A 315 18.71 7.18 6.96
N GLY A 316 19.10 8.34 7.47
CA GLY A 316 18.47 8.98 8.64
C GLY A 316 16.94 9.08 8.55
N PRO A 317 16.37 9.72 7.51
CA PRO A 317 14.92 9.84 7.34
C PRO A 317 14.21 8.48 7.25
N THR A 318 14.78 7.52 6.53
CA THR A 318 14.19 6.19 6.35
C THR A 318 14.21 5.37 7.64
N LEU A 319 15.32 5.39 8.39
CA LEU A 319 15.39 4.75 9.71
C LEU A 319 14.39 5.36 10.70
N ALA A 320 14.21 6.68 10.66
CA ALA A 320 13.21 7.35 11.51
C ALA A 320 11.77 6.90 11.18
N ARG A 321 11.46 6.69 9.89
CA ARG A 321 10.18 6.13 9.43
C ARG A 321 9.98 4.69 9.92
N LEU A 322 11.01 3.84 9.79
CA LEU A 322 10.94 2.46 10.26
C LEU A 322 10.74 2.40 11.78
N ASP A 323 11.43 3.24 12.54
CA ASP A 323 11.27 3.33 14.00
C ASP A 323 9.89 3.87 14.42
N GLU A 324 9.31 4.79 13.63
CA GLU A 324 7.92 5.24 13.80
C GLU A 324 6.94 4.08 13.67
N PHE A 325 7.07 3.29 12.60
CA PHE A 325 6.22 2.13 12.37
C PHE A 325 6.44 1.03 13.41
N ALA A 326 7.69 0.79 13.81
CA ALA A 326 8.03 -0.17 14.86
C ALA A 326 7.28 0.14 16.17
N ARG A 327 7.23 1.43 16.58
CA ARG A 327 6.48 1.87 17.77
C ARG A 327 4.98 1.62 17.68
N GLY A 328 4.41 1.60 16.47
CA GLY A 328 3.00 1.26 16.25
C GLY A 328 2.71 -0.22 16.02
N GLY A 329 3.71 -1.10 16.23
CA GLY A 329 3.57 -2.56 16.16
C GLY A 329 4.08 -3.20 14.87
N ALA A 330 4.76 -2.46 14.00
CA ALA A 330 5.35 -3.01 12.78
C ALA A 330 6.63 -3.81 13.07
N ARG A 331 6.49 -5.09 13.42
CA ARG A 331 7.66 -5.96 13.70
C ARG A 331 8.59 -6.12 12.49
N LEU A 332 8.05 -6.04 11.26
CA LEU A 332 8.88 -6.05 10.05
C LEU A 332 9.74 -4.78 9.93
N ALA A 333 9.17 -3.61 10.24
CA ALA A 333 9.91 -2.35 10.21
C ALA A 333 11.01 -2.33 11.28
N GLU A 334 10.70 -2.81 12.49
CA GLU A 334 11.67 -2.96 13.59
C GLU A 334 12.85 -3.85 13.18
N ALA A 335 12.56 -5.05 12.67
CA ALA A 335 13.58 -6.01 12.26
C ALA A 335 14.42 -5.48 11.08
N THR A 336 13.79 -4.80 10.12
CA THR A 336 14.50 -4.14 9.01
C THR A 336 15.41 -3.03 9.50
N ALA A 337 14.93 -2.15 10.38
CA ALA A 337 15.74 -1.08 10.95
C ALA A 337 16.94 -1.62 11.73
N HIS A 338 16.76 -2.71 12.48
CA HIS A 338 17.84 -3.39 13.17
C HIS A 338 18.88 -3.93 12.17
N ALA A 339 18.44 -4.65 11.13
CA ALA A 339 19.33 -5.20 10.10
C ALA A 339 20.10 -4.10 9.34
N VAL A 340 19.44 -3.01 8.95
CA VAL A 340 20.09 -1.85 8.29
C VAL A 340 21.18 -1.24 9.18
N ARG A 341 20.93 -1.14 10.51
CA ARG A 341 21.95 -0.65 11.46
C ARG A 341 23.11 -1.62 11.62
N GLU A 342 22.86 -2.93 11.59
CA GLU A 342 23.93 -3.93 11.59
C GLU A 342 24.81 -3.79 10.33
N GLU A 343 24.19 -3.64 9.15
CA GLU A 343 24.89 -3.41 7.88
C GLU A 343 25.75 -2.13 7.91
N GLN A 344 25.18 -1.04 8.45
CA GLN A 344 25.91 0.22 8.65
C GLN A 344 27.09 0.07 9.62
N ALA A 345 26.90 -0.65 10.73
CA ALA A 345 27.96 -0.90 11.71
C ALA A 345 29.09 -1.77 11.11
N ALA A 346 28.75 -2.80 10.35
CA ALA A 346 29.71 -3.64 9.66
C ALA A 346 30.53 -2.85 8.63
N ALA A 347 29.89 -1.96 7.87
CA ALA A 347 30.58 -1.06 6.95
C ALA A 347 31.57 -0.11 7.66
N ALA A 348 31.34 0.19 8.93
CA ALA A 348 32.24 0.96 9.80
C ALA A 348 33.30 0.10 10.54
N GLY A 349 33.47 -1.17 10.17
CA GLY A 349 34.43 -2.09 10.80
C GLY A 349 33.90 -2.86 12.01
N GLY A 350 32.58 -2.81 12.24
CA GLY A 350 31.89 -3.63 13.24
C GLY A 350 31.78 -5.11 12.88
N PRO A 351 31.05 -5.90 13.68
CA PRO A 351 30.85 -7.33 13.42
C PRO A 351 30.04 -7.56 12.14
N ALA A 352 30.18 -8.76 11.56
CA ALA A 352 29.39 -9.15 10.40
C ALA A 352 27.88 -9.16 10.72
N PRO A 353 27.01 -8.61 9.83
CA PRO A 353 25.58 -8.51 10.08
C PRO A 353 24.94 -9.88 10.20
N ALA A 354 24.23 -10.08 11.29
CA ALA A 354 23.53 -11.32 11.58
C ALA A 354 22.11 -11.27 11.00
N HIS A 355 21.31 -10.21 11.09
CA HIS A 355 19.90 -10.15 10.64
C HIS A 355 18.98 -11.16 11.33
N GLU A 356 19.22 -11.47 12.60
CA GLU A 356 18.50 -12.53 13.31
C GLU A 356 17.01 -12.25 13.43
N GLN A 357 16.62 -11.00 13.68
CA GLN A 357 15.22 -10.62 13.85
C GLN A 357 14.41 -10.82 12.55
N LEU A 358 14.96 -10.43 11.40
CA LEU A 358 14.31 -10.64 10.10
C LEU A 358 14.11 -12.14 9.81
N ARG A 359 15.16 -12.94 10.02
CA ARG A 359 15.07 -14.39 9.80
C ARG A 359 14.11 -15.07 10.77
N ALA A 360 14.07 -14.64 12.03
CA ALA A 360 13.13 -15.17 13.01
C ALA A 360 11.66 -14.90 12.63
N LEU A 361 11.40 -13.79 11.95
CA LEU A 361 10.08 -13.47 11.38
C LEU A 361 9.78 -14.20 10.05
N GLY A 362 10.77 -14.89 9.47
CA GLY A 362 10.65 -15.57 8.18
C GLY A 362 10.99 -14.70 6.95
N TYR A 363 11.54 -13.50 7.15
CA TYR A 363 11.91 -12.58 6.07
C TYR A 363 13.35 -12.79 5.56
N ALA A 364 13.67 -14.01 5.13
CA ALA A 364 15.01 -14.33 4.65
C ALA A 364 15.37 -13.58 3.35
N GLY A 365 14.41 -13.33 2.47
CA GLY A 365 14.64 -12.60 1.21
C GLY A 365 15.08 -11.15 1.45
N ILE A 366 14.46 -10.46 2.41
CA ILE A 366 14.90 -9.10 2.81
C ILE A 366 16.31 -9.15 3.41
N SER A 367 16.62 -10.16 4.21
CA SER A 367 17.98 -10.36 4.74
C SER A 367 19.01 -10.59 3.65
N GLU A 368 18.67 -11.28 2.56
CA GLU A 368 19.56 -11.49 1.40
C GLU A 368 19.79 -10.19 0.63
N LEU A 369 18.73 -9.43 0.37
CA LEU A 369 18.82 -8.13 -0.29
C LEU A 369 19.72 -7.15 0.46
N LEU A 370 19.59 -7.06 1.79
CA LEU A 370 20.42 -6.15 2.59
C LEU A 370 21.92 -6.48 2.55
N ARG A 371 22.27 -7.75 2.29
CA ARG A 371 23.67 -8.19 2.12
C ARG A 371 24.22 -7.92 0.74
N PHE A 372 23.36 -7.66 -0.24
CA PHE A 372 23.78 -7.36 -1.60
C PHE A 372 24.56 -6.05 -1.67
N ARG A 373 25.48 -5.93 -2.63
CA ARG A 373 26.27 -4.71 -2.88
C ARG A 373 26.29 -4.38 -4.36
N ALA A 374 25.64 -3.28 -4.74
CA ALA A 374 25.49 -2.89 -6.15
C ALA A 374 26.84 -2.69 -6.87
N ALA A 375 27.86 -2.18 -6.17
CA ALA A 375 29.20 -1.97 -6.71
C ALA A 375 29.88 -3.26 -7.23
N GLN A 376 29.44 -4.44 -6.77
CA GLN A 376 29.98 -5.72 -7.20
C GLN A 376 29.54 -6.11 -8.62
N VAL A 377 28.36 -5.67 -9.06
CA VAL A 377 27.84 -5.96 -10.42
C VAL A 377 28.56 -5.13 -11.48
N THR A 378 28.86 -3.86 -11.17
CA THR A 378 29.58 -2.94 -12.07
C THR A 378 31.05 -3.30 -12.29
N ALA A 379 31.63 -4.17 -11.46
CA ALA A 379 33.02 -4.63 -11.61
C ALA A 379 33.15 -5.89 -12.50
N THR A 380 32.02 -6.57 -12.79
CA THR A 380 31.96 -7.82 -13.55
C THR A 380 31.33 -7.68 -14.94
N ALA A 381 30.78 -6.51 -15.26
CA ALA A 381 30.35 -6.12 -16.60
C ALA A 381 31.44 -5.26 -17.26
#